data_AF-A0A5C5TSM2-F1
#
_entry.id   AF-A0A5C5TSM2-F1
#
_cell.length_a   1.000
_cell.length_b   1.000
_cell.length_c   1.000
_cell.angle_alpha   90.00
_cell.angle_beta   90.00
_cell.angle_gamma   90.00
#
_symmetry.space_group_name_H-M   'P 1'
#
loop_
_entity.id
_entity.type
_entity.pdbx_description
1 polymer ?
#
loop_
_entity_poly.entity_id
_entity_poly.type
_entity_poly.pdbx_seq_one_letter_code
_entity_poly.pdbx_strand_id
1 'polypeptide(L)' 'MDTDGDGRVSLAEYQAWMSYAFDGMDRDGDGVLAPWEQPGGRGRTITRAEHLARLADRFHRQDADGDGFLDARELAAPPR' A
#
# COMPACT_ATOMS: atom_id res chain seq x y z
N MET A 1 -3.40 -7.50 -5.06
CA MET A 1 -3.76 -8.24 -6.28
C MET A 1 -5.26 -8.36 -6.24
N ASP A 2 -5.94 -8.01 -7.32
CA ASP A 2 -7.38 -8.20 -7.48
C ASP A 2 -7.66 -9.72 -7.36
N THR A 3 -8.32 -10.10 -6.27
CA THR A 3 -8.51 -11.49 -5.84
C THR A 3 -9.89 -11.99 -6.24
N ASP A 4 -10.88 -11.11 -6.34
CA ASP A 4 -12.23 -11.45 -6.78
C ASP A 4 -12.44 -11.28 -8.30
N GLY A 5 -11.52 -10.62 -8.99
CA GLY A 5 -11.51 -10.44 -10.43
C GLY A 5 -12.50 -9.40 -10.93
N ASP A 6 -12.89 -8.45 -10.07
CA ASP A 6 -13.85 -7.40 -10.40
C ASP A 6 -13.23 -6.23 -11.20
N GLY A 7 -11.90 -6.24 -11.37
CA GLY A 7 -11.14 -5.20 -12.07
C GLY A 7 -10.84 -3.97 -11.20
N ARG A 8 -11.08 -4.05 -9.90
CA ARG A 8 -10.86 -3.03 -8.89
C ARG A 8 -10.06 -3.63 -7.73
N VAL A 9 -9.68 -2.79 -6.79
CA VAL A 9 -8.98 -3.21 -5.57
C VAL A 9 -9.72 -2.63 -4.39
N SER A 10 -10.39 -3.49 -3.64
CA SER A 10 -11.03 -3.12 -2.38
C SER A 10 -10.00 -2.80 -1.30
N LEU A 11 -10.43 -2.10 -0.25
CA LEU A 11 -9.59 -1.83 0.93
C LEU A 11 -9.03 -3.13 1.56
N ALA A 12 -9.80 -4.23 1.54
CA ALA A 12 -9.38 -5.51 2.08
C ALA A 12 -8.25 -6.13 1.24
N GLU A 13 -8.40 -6.13 -0.08
CA GLU A 13 -7.38 -6.64 -1.00
C GLU A 13 -6.14 -5.75 -1.01
N TYR A 14 -6.33 -4.44 -0.87
CA TYR A 14 -5.23 -3.49 -0.70
C TYR A 14 -4.44 -3.82 0.57
N GLN A 15 -5.11 -4.04 1.72
CA GLN A 15 -4.46 -4.43 2.96
C GLN A 15 -3.73 -5.79 2.86
N ALA A 16 -4.34 -6.77 2.18
CA ALA A 16 -3.72 -8.08 1.98
C ALA A 16 -2.48 -7.98 1.10
N TRP A 17 -2.56 -7.26 -0.01
CA TRP A 17 -1.43 -7.01 -0.90
C TRP A 17 -0.31 -6.24 -0.20
N MET A 18 -0.65 -5.25 0.60
CA MET A 18 0.34 -4.45 1.32
C MET A 18 0.99 -5.21 2.47
N SER A 19 0.25 -6.09 3.16
CA SER A 19 0.86 -6.99 4.15
C SER A 19 1.84 -7.93 3.47
N TYR A 20 1.45 -8.53 2.35
CA TYR A 20 2.35 -9.39 1.57
C TYR A 20 3.60 -8.64 1.07
N ALA A 21 3.44 -7.41 0.56
CA ALA A 21 4.57 -6.59 0.11
C ALA A 21 5.47 -6.16 1.28
N PHE A 22 4.88 -5.85 2.44
CA PHE A 22 5.60 -5.49 3.65
C PHE A 22 6.40 -6.67 4.18
N ASP A 23 5.78 -7.84 4.33
CA ASP A 23 6.44 -9.08 4.79
C ASP A 23 7.59 -9.51 3.85
N GLY A 24 7.54 -9.13 2.57
CA GLY A 24 8.64 -9.35 1.63
C GLY A 24 9.79 -8.36 1.75
N MET A 25 9.53 -7.16 2.29
CA MET A 25 10.55 -6.12 2.53
C MET A 25 11.14 -6.20 3.93
N ASP A 26 10.31 -6.52 4.92
CA ASP A 26 10.66 -6.74 6.32
C ASP A 26 11.43 -8.07 6.44
N ARG A 27 12.76 -7.98 6.38
CA ARG A 27 13.64 -9.14 6.35
C ARG A 27 13.93 -9.65 7.75
N ASP A 28 13.89 -8.78 8.75
CA ASP A 28 14.11 -9.16 10.15
C ASP A 28 12.81 -9.51 10.89
N GLY A 29 11.65 -9.20 10.32
CA GLY A 29 10.33 -9.56 10.82
C GLY A 29 9.91 -8.74 12.04
N ASP A 30 10.45 -7.53 12.20
CA ASP A 30 10.19 -6.69 13.36
C ASP A 30 8.92 -5.82 13.24
N GLY A 31 8.25 -5.87 12.08
CA GLY A 31 7.04 -5.10 11.81
C GLY A 31 7.32 -3.63 11.46
N VAL A 32 8.56 -3.26 11.16
CA VAL A 32 8.96 -1.96 10.64
C VAL A 32 9.88 -2.15 9.42
N LEU A 33 9.81 -1.25 8.45
CA LEU A 33 10.77 -1.25 7.34
C LEU A 33 11.92 -0.33 7.69
N ALA A 34 13.06 -0.92 8.02
CA ALA A 34 14.28 -0.18 8.25
C ALA A 34 14.82 0.47 6.95
N PRO A 35 15.68 1.49 7.06
CA PRO A 35 16.28 2.17 5.91
C PRO A 35 16.98 1.23 4.92
N TRP A 36 17.60 0.16 5.46
CA TRP A 36 18.37 -0.83 4.71
C TRP A 36 17.49 -1.91 4.05
N GLU A 37 16.25 -2.05 4.51
CA GLU A 37 15.23 -2.95 3.96
C GLU A 37 14.44 -2.31 2.83
N GLN A 38 14.33 -0.97 2.87
CA GLN A 38 13.62 -0.23 1.84
C GLN A 38 14.42 -0.14 0.53
N PRO A 39 13.74 -0.25 -0.63
CA PRO A 39 14.35 -0.04 -1.92
C PRO A 39 14.88 1.40 -2.02
N GLY A 40 16.20 1.54 -2.07
CA GLY A 40 16.90 2.83 -2.12
C GLY A 40 17.82 3.10 -0.94
N GLY A 41 17.77 2.32 0.15
CA GLY A 41 18.78 2.32 1.23
C GLY A 41 18.93 3.64 2.00
N ARG A 42 18.04 4.62 1.78
CA ARG A 42 18.17 6.02 2.22
C ARG A 42 16.89 6.55 2.87
N GLY A 43 15.91 5.68 3.11
CA GLY A 43 14.65 6.02 3.76
C GLY A 43 14.81 6.15 5.28
N ARG A 44 13.86 6.81 5.93
CA ARG A 44 13.65 6.71 7.40
C ARG A 44 12.92 5.40 7.70
N THR A 45 13.10 4.84 8.89
CA THR A 45 12.33 3.66 9.33
C THR A 45 10.83 3.96 9.20
N ILE A 46 10.08 3.09 8.53
CA ILE A 46 8.63 3.22 8.37
C ILE A 46 7.98 2.11 9.19
N THR A 47 7.26 2.48 10.24
CA THR A 47 6.51 1.47 11.02
C THR A 47 5.29 0.98 10.25
N ARG A 48 4.80 -0.22 10.55
CA ARG A 48 3.54 -0.72 9.98
C ARG A 48 2.38 0.26 10.16
N ALA A 49 2.29 0.93 11.31
CA ALA A 49 1.26 1.94 11.56
C ALA A 49 1.40 3.16 10.64
N GLU A 50 2.62 3.68 10.46
CA GLU A 50 2.89 4.78 9.54
C GLU A 50 2.66 4.39 8.09
N HIS A 51 3.01 3.16 7.73
CA HIS A 51 2.78 2.59 6.42
C HIS A 51 1.29 2.50 6.13
N LEU A 52 0.49 1.97 7.06
CA LEU A 52 -0.97 1.92 6.98
C LEU A 52 -1.58 3.32 6.89
N ALA A 53 -1.09 4.29 7.65
CA ALA A 53 -1.57 5.67 7.58
C ALA A 53 -1.28 6.31 6.21
N ARG A 54 -0.06 6.15 5.69
CA ARG A 54 0.32 6.63 4.35
C ARG A 54 -0.46 5.92 3.24
N LEU A 55 -0.75 4.64 3.43
CA LEU A 55 -1.56 3.85 2.51
C LEU A 55 -3.00 4.33 2.50
N ALA A 56 -3.62 4.53 3.67
CA ALA A 56 -4.97 5.07 3.76
C ALA A 56 -5.07 6.46 3.14
N ASP A 57 -4.06 7.32 3.37
CA ASP A 57 -4.01 8.65 2.77
C ASP A 57 -3.81 8.61 1.25
N ARG A 58 -2.95 7.70 0.77
CA ARG A 58 -2.75 7.47 -0.66
C ARG A 58 -3.99 6.87 -1.31
N PHE A 59 -4.63 5.90 -0.66
CA PHE A 59 -5.87 5.27 -1.10
C PHE A 59 -6.95 6.32 -1.27
N HIS A 60 -7.23 7.14 -0.25
CA HIS A 60 -8.22 8.22 -0.36
C HIS A 60 -7.86 9.28 -1.40
N ARG A 61 -6.57 9.51 -1.68
CA ARG A 61 -6.16 10.42 -2.77
C ARG A 61 -6.36 9.80 -4.16
N GLN A 62 -6.37 8.49 -4.23
CA GLN A 62 -6.46 7.71 -5.46
C GLN A 62 -7.92 7.40 -5.80
N ASP A 63 -8.72 7.10 -4.76
CA ASP A 63 -10.18 6.93 -4.75
C ASP A 63 -10.84 8.30 -4.96
N ALA A 64 -10.97 8.65 -6.24
CA ALA A 64 -11.42 9.96 -6.65
C ALA A 64 -12.95 10.08 -6.63
N ASP A 65 -13.65 8.94 -6.78
CA ASP A 65 -15.10 8.89 -6.73
C ASP A 65 -15.65 8.60 -5.31
N GLY A 66 -14.79 8.16 -4.39
CA GLY A 66 -15.13 7.91 -2.99
C GLY A 66 -15.94 6.65 -2.80
N ASP A 67 -15.86 5.70 -3.73
CA ASP A 67 -16.64 4.46 -3.68
C ASP A 67 -16.04 3.41 -2.72
N GLY A 68 -14.83 3.65 -2.22
CA GLY A 68 -14.12 2.76 -1.30
C GLY A 68 -13.36 1.62 -1.99
N PHE A 69 -13.17 1.72 -3.31
CA PHE A 69 -12.39 0.82 -4.15
C PHE A 69 -11.42 1.65 -5.00
N LEU A 70 -10.36 1.01 -5.48
CA LEU A 70 -9.48 1.62 -6.49
C LEU A 70 -9.61 0.86 -7.78
N ASP A 71 -10.20 1.48 -8.79
CA ASP A 71 -10.25 0.89 -10.11
C ASP A 71 -8.89 1.00 -10.85
N ALA A 72 -8.75 0.29 -11.98
CA ALA A 72 -7.52 0.33 -12.77
C ALA A 72 -7.16 1.74 -13.28
N ARG A 73 -8.15 2.63 -13.47
CA ARG A 73 -7.92 4.02 -13.91
C ARG A 73 -7.42 4.87 -12.75
N GLU A 74 -7.98 4.68 -11.58
CA GLU A 74 -7.58 5.33 -10.34
C GLU A 74 -6.17 4.90 -9.95
N LEU A 75 -5.86 3.60 -9.96
CA LEU A 75 -4.50 3.10 -9.73
C LEU A 75 -3.48 3.64 -10.74
N ALA A 76 -3.89 3.86 -11.99
CA ALA A 76 -3.04 4.41 -13.04
C ALA A 76 -2.94 5.94 -13.02
N ALA A 77 -3.84 6.63 -12.30
CA ALA A 77 -3.82 8.08 -12.22
C ALA A 77 -2.64 8.53 -11.34
N PRO A 78 -1.85 9.53 -11.75
CA PRO A 78 -0.88 10.12 -10.84
C PRO A 78 -1.62 10.82 -9.69
N PRO A 79 -1.14 10.71 -8.43
CA PRO A 79 -1.72 11.45 -7.31
C PRO A 79 -1.64 12.95 -7.63
N ARG A 80 -2.78 13.64 -7.52
CA ARG A 80 -2.93 15.08 -7.79
C ARG A 80 -2.44 15.92 -6.61
#